data_AF-W1WYT8-F1
#
_entry.id   AF-W1WYT8-F1
#
_cell.length_a   1.000
_cell.length_b   1.000
_cell.length_c   1.000
_cell.angle_alpha   90.00
_cell.angle_beta   90.00
_cell.angle_gamma   90.00
#
_symmetry.space_group_name_H-M   'P 1'
#
loop_
_entity.id
_entity.type
_entity.pdbx_description
1 polymer ?
#
loop_
_entity_poly.entity_id
_entity_poly.type
_entity_poly.pdbx_seq_one_letter_code
_entity_poly.pdbx_strand_id
1 'polypeptide(L)'
;VSWLASQERKAFHWMASHKPDLVIKLNVDLDVACARKPDHKRESLARKIAITPQLTFGGAQLVDIDANQPLEKVLVDAEKAITDFMTARGYH
;
A
#
# COMPACT_ATOMS: atom_id res chain seq x y z
N VAL A 1 3.60 14.75 28.01
CA VAL A 1 2.99 13.95 26.92
C VAL A 1 3.03 14.68 25.57
N SER A 2 2.76 15.99 25.48
CA SER A 2 2.72 16.70 24.17
C SER A 2 4.07 16.82 23.44
N TRP A 3 5.19 16.92 24.17
CA TRP A 3 6.52 17.03 23.54
C TRP A 3 6.89 15.77 22.75
N LEU A 4 6.68 14.58 23.32
CA LEU A 4 6.91 13.30 22.63
C LEU A 4 6.02 13.16 21.39
N ALA A 5 4.72 13.48 21.52
CA ALA A 5 3.79 13.45 20.38
C ALA A 5 4.18 14.44 19.27
N SER A 6 4.73 15.61 19.62
CA SER A 6 5.24 16.56 18.64
C SER A 6 6.49 16.06 17.93
N GLN A 7 7.38 15.34 18.62
CA GLN A 7 8.59 14.78 18.02
C GLN A 7 8.24 13.61 17.08
N GLU A 8 7.31 12.75 17.50
CA GLU A 8 6.75 11.69 16.67
C GLU A 8 6.09 12.26 15.40
N ARG A 9 5.28 13.32 15.52
CA ARG A 9 4.66 13.99 14.37
C ARG A 9 5.68 14.57 13.39
N LYS A 10 6.80 15.12 13.88
CA LYS A 10 7.89 15.63 13.03
C LYS A 10 8.57 14.49 12.26
N ALA A 11 8.81 13.35 12.92
CA ALA A 11 9.37 12.18 12.26
C ALA A 11 8.43 11.67 11.15
N PHE A 12 7.12 11.60 11.41
CA PHE A 12 6.14 11.24 10.38
C PHE A 12 6.10 12.23 9.21
N HIS A 13 6.21 13.54 9.46
CA HIS A 13 6.30 14.53 8.38
C HIS A 13 7.55 14.37 7.54
N TRP A 14 8.71 14.13 8.16
CA TRP A 14 9.97 13.90 7.44
C TRP A 14 9.91 12.61 6.60
N MET A 15 9.28 11.55 7.11
CA MET A 15 9.07 10.35 6.30
C MET A 15 8.12 10.62 5.12
N ALA A 16 7.03 11.35 5.36
CA ALA A 16 6.04 11.68 4.33
C ALA A 16 6.55 12.67 3.26
N SER A 17 7.65 13.39 3.51
CA SER A 17 8.25 14.28 2.50
C SER A 17 8.93 13.52 1.37
N HIS A 18 9.22 12.24 1.55
CA HIS A 18 9.77 11.39 0.49
C HIS A 18 8.63 10.82 -0.34
N LYS A 19 8.43 11.41 -1.52
CA LYS A 19 7.41 11.00 -2.48
C LYS A 19 7.90 9.76 -3.25
N PRO A 20 7.23 8.61 -3.15
CA PRO A 20 7.54 7.46 -3.98
C PRO A 20 7.20 7.73 -5.45
N ASP A 21 7.95 7.10 -6.35
CA ASP A 21 7.73 7.17 -7.79
C ASP A 21 6.49 6.38 -8.24
N LEU A 22 6.31 5.18 -7.68
CA LEU A 22 5.19 4.28 -7.91
C LEU A 22 4.78 3.63 -6.59
N VAL A 23 3.47 3.50 -6.36
CA VAL A 23 2.89 2.77 -5.23
C VAL A 23 1.89 1.75 -5.75
N ILE A 24 2.13 0.48 -5.42
CA ILE A 24 1.23 -0.63 -5.74
C ILE A 24 0.42 -0.96 -4.48
N LYS A 25 -0.89 -0.74 -4.54
CA LYS A 25 -1.84 -1.04 -3.48
C LYS A 25 -2.45 -2.42 -3.72
N LEU A 26 -2.20 -3.34 -2.80
CA LEU A 26 -2.82 -4.67 -2.82
C LEU A 26 -4.10 -4.62 -2.00
N ASN A 27 -5.25 -4.57 -2.67
CA ASN A 27 -6.55 -4.55 -2.03
C ASN A 27 -7.06 -5.98 -1.83
N VAL A 28 -7.48 -6.32 -0.62
CA VAL A 28 -7.95 -7.66 -0.26
C VAL A 28 -9.10 -7.55 0.71
N ASP A 29 -10.08 -8.45 0.57
CA ASP A 29 -11.21 -8.50 1.47
C ASP A 29 -10.81 -9.04 2.83
N LEU A 30 -11.51 -8.60 3.88
CA LEU A 30 -11.21 -8.97 5.25
C LEU A 30 -11.22 -10.49 5.46
N ASP A 31 -12.15 -11.19 4.81
CA ASP A 31 -12.28 -12.65 4.97
C ASP A 31 -11.13 -13.40 4.31
N VAL A 32 -10.69 -12.97 3.12
CA VAL A 32 -9.51 -13.53 2.44
C VAL A 32 -8.24 -13.21 3.23
N ALA A 33 -8.12 -12.00 3.76
CA ALA A 33 -6.98 -11.59 4.58
C ALA A 33 -6.90 -12.37 5.90
N CYS A 34 -8.04 -12.62 6.55
CA CYS A 34 -8.12 -13.45 7.75
C CYS A 34 -7.76 -14.92 7.46
N ALA A 35 -8.22 -15.47 6.33
CA ALA A 35 -7.90 -16.85 5.94
C ALA A 35 -6.39 -17.05 5.70
N ARG A 36 -5.69 -16.06 5.12
CA ARG A 36 -4.25 -16.12 4.84
C ARG A 36 -3.36 -15.84 6.06
N LYS A 37 -3.89 -15.22 7.12
CA LYS A 37 -3.18 -14.91 8.38
C LYS A 37 -4.10 -15.08 9.59
N PRO A 38 -4.29 -16.32 10.08
CA PRO A 38 -5.21 -16.60 11.18
C PRO A 38 -4.79 -15.96 12.52
N ASP A 39 -3.52 -15.55 12.65
CA ASP A 39 -2.93 -15.08 13.91
C ASP A 39 -3.24 -13.59 14.22
N HIS A 40 -3.94 -12.89 13.32
CA HIS A 40 -4.17 -11.45 13.41
C HIS A 40 -5.56 -11.09 13.96
N LYS A 41 -5.62 -10.05 14.80
CA LYS A 41 -6.88 -9.48 15.31
C LYS A 41 -7.70 -8.87 14.17
N ARG A 42 -8.86 -9.45 13.86
CA ARG A 42 -9.80 -9.04 12.78
C ARG A 42 -10.09 -7.53 12.76
N GLU A 43 -10.25 -6.90 13.93
CA GLU A 43 -10.47 -5.45 14.06
C GLU A 43 -9.30 -4.57 13.58
N SER A 44 -8.06 -5.06 13.72
CA SER A 44 -6.87 -4.35 13.24
C SER A 44 -6.78 -4.42 11.71
N LEU A 45 -7.12 -5.57 11.13
CA LEU A 45 -7.22 -5.74 9.68
C LEU A 45 -8.33 -4.86 9.09
N ALA A 46 -9.53 -4.86 9.68
CA ALA A 46 -10.65 -4.05 9.20
C ALA A 46 -10.29 -2.56 9.14
N ARG A 47 -9.63 -2.03 10.18
CA ARG A 47 -9.12 -0.64 10.18
C ARG A 47 -8.11 -0.39 9.07
N LYS A 48 -7.15 -1.30 8.87
CA LYS A 48 -6.15 -1.16 7.79
C LYS A 48 -6.81 -1.18 6.41
N ILE A 49 -7.76 -2.07 6.17
CA ILE A 49 -8.50 -2.18 4.91
C ILE A 49 -9.29 -0.89 4.62
N ALA A 50 -9.91 -0.29 5.64
CA ALA A 50 -10.66 0.96 5.47
C ALA A 50 -9.76 2.18 5.17
N ILE A 51 -8.57 2.25 5.79
CA ILE A 51 -7.69 3.43 5.73
C ILE A 51 -6.73 3.38 4.53
N THR A 52 -6.22 2.20 4.16
CA THR A 52 -5.17 2.06 3.13
C THR A 52 -5.56 2.64 1.76
N PRO A 53 -6.80 2.44 1.25
CA PRO A 53 -7.22 3.04 -0.02
C PRO A 53 -7.17 4.58 -0.01
N GLN A 54 -7.41 5.19 1.15
CA GLN A 54 -7.47 6.65 1.32
C GLN A 54 -6.08 7.31 1.33
N LEU A 55 -5.01 6.53 1.43
CA LEU A 55 -3.64 7.06 1.42
C LEU A 55 -3.26 7.52 0.01
N THR A 56 -2.89 8.79 -0.13
CA THR A 56 -2.54 9.43 -1.42
C THR A 56 -1.04 9.45 -1.70
N PHE A 57 -0.19 9.07 -0.72
CA PHE A 57 1.27 8.99 -0.84
C PHE A 57 1.92 10.21 -1.52
N GLY A 58 1.48 11.42 -1.15
CA GLY A 58 2.01 12.66 -1.74
C GLY A 58 1.71 12.81 -3.24
N GLY A 59 0.60 12.23 -3.70
CA GLY A 59 0.18 12.24 -5.11
C GLY A 59 1.05 11.37 -6.02
N ALA A 60 1.73 10.35 -5.47
CA ALA A 60 2.50 9.39 -6.25
C ALA A 60 1.62 8.70 -7.29
N GLN A 61 2.23 8.09 -8.30
CA GLN A 61 1.49 7.22 -9.21
C GLN A 61 1.02 6.00 -8.42
N LEU A 62 -0.30 5.78 -8.40
CA LEU A 62 -0.94 4.72 -7.63
C LEU A 62 -1.50 3.67 -8.61
N VAL A 63 -1.24 2.41 -8.34
CA VAL A 63 -1.85 1.28 -9.05
C VAL A 63 -2.51 0.38 -8.02
N ASP A 64 -3.81 0.17 -8.18
CA ASP A 64 -4.60 -0.74 -7.34
C ASP A 64 -4.66 -2.13 -7.99
N ILE A 65 -4.25 -3.16 -7.24
CA ILE A 65 -4.29 -4.56 -7.66
C ILE A 65 -5.23 -5.33 -6.72
N ASP A 66 -6.12 -6.11 -7.30
CA ASP A 66 -6.99 -7.03 -6.56
C ASP A 66 -6.20 -8.25 -6.08
N ALA A 67 -5.87 -8.27 -4.79
CA ALA A 67 -5.16 -9.34 -4.13
C ALA A 67 -6.07 -10.46 -3.61
N ASN A 68 -7.38 -10.43 -3.91
CA ASN A 68 -8.26 -11.59 -3.74
C ASN A 68 -7.97 -12.71 -4.76
N GLN A 69 -7.33 -12.36 -5.88
CA GLN A 69 -6.92 -13.31 -6.91
C GLN A 69 -5.85 -14.31 -6.43
N PRO A 70 -5.64 -15.42 -7.18
CA PRO A 70 -4.49 -16.31 -6.98
C PRO A 70 -3.15 -15.57 -7.10
N LEU A 71 -2.13 -16.04 -6.38
CA LEU A 71 -0.82 -15.38 -6.29
C LEU A 71 -0.21 -15.15 -7.68
N GLU A 72 -0.32 -16.12 -8.58
CA GLU A 72 0.24 -16.06 -9.93
C GLU A 72 -0.35 -14.90 -10.74
N LYS A 73 -1.64 -14.61 -10.54
CA LYS A 73 -2.31 -13.47 -11.20
C LYS A 73 -1.88 -12.14 -10.61
N VAL A 74 -1.84 -12.05 -9.28
CA VAL A 74 -1.37 -10.85 -8.56
C VAL A 74 0.08 -10.50 -8.93
N LEU A 75 0.95 -11.50 -9.09
CA LEU A 75 2.33 -11.30 -9.52
C LEU A 75 2.41 -10.75 -10.94
N VAL A 76 1.69 -11.34 -11.90
CA VAL A 76 1.65 -10.83 -13.28
C VAL A 76 1.14 -9.39 -13.34
N ASP A 77 0.10 -9.05 -12.58
CA ASP A 77 -0.44 -7.70 -12.52
C ASP A 77 0.58 -6.71 -11.93
N ALA A 78 1.33 -7.12 -10.90
CA ALA A 78 2.38 -6.29 -10.29
C ALA A 78 3.59 -6.09 -11.22
N GLU A 79 4.06 -7.15 -11.88
CA GLU A 79 5.14 -7.08 -12.86
C GLU A 79 4.77 -6.18 -14.04
N LYS A 80 3.53 -6.30 -14.51
CA LYS A 80 2.99 -5.42 -15.55
C LYS A 80 2.97 -3.96 -15.10
N ALA A 81 2.48 -3.67 -13.89
CA ALA A 81 2.44 -2.30 -13.36
C ALA A 81 3.85 -1.68 -13.29
N ILE A 82 4.86 -2.46 -12.90
CA ILE A 82 6.26 -2.02 -12.87
C ILE A 82 6.78 -1.79 -14.29
N THR A 83 6.53 -2.72 -15.21
CA THR A 83 7.00 -2.64 -16.60
C THR A 83 6.40 -1.44 -17.33
N ASP A 84 5.10 -1.21 -17.18
CA ASP A 84 4.39 -0.06 -17.74
C ASP A 84 4.96 1.25 -17.18
N PHE A 85 5.23 1.29 -15.87
CA PHE A 85 5.84 2.45 -15.21
C PHE A 85 7.26 2.74 -15.73
N MET A 86 8.10 1.71 -15.83
CA MET A 86 9.48 1.83 -16.34
C MET A 86 9.49 2.27 -17.81
N THR A 87 8.61 1.69 -18.62
CA THR A 87 8.47 2.05 -20.04
C THR A 87 8.04 3.51 -20.20
N ALA A 88 7.06 3.97 -19.41
CA ALA A 88 6.62 5.37 -19.42
C ALA A 88 7.71 6.36 -19.00
N ARG A 89 8.73 5.90 -18.26
CA ARG A 89 9.92 6.68 -17.88
C ARG A 89 11.08 6.55 -18.89
N GLY A 90 10.89 5.82 -19.99
CA GLY A 90 11.89 5.66 -21.06
C GLY A 90 12.94 4.58 -20.79
N TYR A 91 12.70 3.68 -19.84
CA TYR A 91 13.52 2.49 -19.66
C TYR A 91 13.01 1.38 -20.61
N HIS A 92 13.91 0.75 -21.34
CA HIS A 92 13.64 -0.31 -22.32
C HIS A 92 14.47 -1.56 -22.01
#